data_AF-A0AAN7WHE0-F1
#
_entry.id   AF-A0AAN7WHE0-F1
#
_cell.length_a   1.000
_cell.length_b   1.000
_cell.length_c   1.000
_cell.angle_alpha   90.00
_cell.angle_beta   90.00
_cell.angle_gamma   90.00
#
_symmetry.space_group_name_H-M   'P 1'
#
loop_
_entity.id
_entity.type
_entity.pdbx_description
1 polymer ?
#
loop_
_entity_poly.entity_id
_entity_poly.type
_entity_poly.pdbx_seq_one_letter_code
_entity_poly.pdbx_strand_id
1 'polypeptide(L)'
;MSLDEKYDAALDLLRRLDPTKVKTNLTNLINLEPELAEDLLSSVDSQLIVKRDPDSSSKEYLCCDYNRDIDSYRSPWSNKYFPELNEDDSQESPFPNSQLRKLEVMCNDSFEIYKDLYYEGGISSVYLWNLEDEDSERGDSETDFAGVILFKKGNIGDWDSIHVLEVTRSPDNSGIEGSEYNYKVTTTIILHLEDKTNIDIKLAGNLTKQTEKNFMVNDLTDNLESIHIAHLTNIGTMIEDIESQMRNSLETVYFEKTRDIFQQTRNPNLTNLEYNKEQHEQLIKGLQNF
;
A
#
# COMPACT_ATOMS: atom_id res chain seq x y z
N MET A 1 1.81 -1.89 31.31
CA MET A 1 1.59 -1.41 29.94
C MET A 1 0.26 -1.97 29.50
N SER A 2 -0.67 -1.12 29.06
CA SER A 2 -1.91 -1.58 28.43
C SER A 2 -1.59 -2.30 27.10
N LEU A 3 -2.56 -3.03 26.55
CA LEU A 3 -2.42 -3.68 25.25
C LEU A 3 -2.09 -2.63 24.16
N ASP A 4 -2.81 -1.52 24.17
CA ASP A 4 -2.61 -0.38 23.26
C ASP A 4 -1.19 0.21 23.36
N GLU A 5 -0.67 0.40 24.58
CA GLU A 5 0.70 0.91 24.76
C GLU A 5 1.76 -0.07 24.24
N LYS A 6 1.52 -1.39 24.38
CA LYS A 6 2.41 -2.41 23.80
C LYS A 6 2.34 -2.40 22.27
N TYR A 7 1.14 -2.25 21.71
CA TYR A 7 0.92 -2.17 20.27
C TYR A 7 1.61 -0.96 19.66
N ASP A 8 1.42 0.24 20.23
CA ASP A 8 2.10 1.46 19.80
C ASP A 8 3.63 1.33 19.88
N ALA A 9 4.14 0.72 20.96
CA ALA A 9 5.56 0.46 21.12
C ALA A 9 6.10 -0.55 20.08
N ALA A 10 5.33 -1.58 19.74
CA ALA A 10 5.70 -2.55 18.71
C ALA A 10 5.76 -1.89 17.32
N LEU A 11 4.80 -1.03 16.98
CA LEU A 11 4.81 -0.26 15.73
C LEU A 11 5.98 0.73 15.68
N ASP A 12 6.27 1.45 16.77
CA ASP A 12 7.43 2.36 16.82
C ASP A 12 8.75 1.61 16.67
N LEU A 13 8.84 0.40 17.24
CA LEU A 13 10.02 -0.45 17.11
C LEU A 13 10.22 -0.90 15.66
N LEU A 14 9.15 -1.33 14.97
CA LEU A 14 9.22 -1.72 13.55
C LEU A 14 9.61 -0.54 12.63
N ARG A 15 9.23 0.69 12.96
CA ARG A 15 9.66 1.90 12.23
C ARG A 15 11.15 2.24 12.40
N ARG A 16 11.80 1.71 13.44
CA ARG A 16 13.22 1.98 13.75
C ARG A 16 14.16 0.86 13.37
N LEU A 17 13.66 -0.38 13.33
CA LEU A 17 14.46 -1.53 12.93
C LEU A 17 14.77 -1.52 11.43
N ASP A 18 15.72 -2.36 11.06
CA ASP A 18 16.14 -2.54 9.67
C ASP A 18 14.94 -2.95 8.78
N PRO A 19 14.55 -2.10 7.80
CA PRO A 19 13.39 -2.35 6.95
C PRO A 19 13.56 -3.55 6.02
N THR A 20 14.78 -4.07 5.84
CA THR A 20 15.00 -5.30 5.07
C THR A 20 14.60 -6.57 5.84
N LYS A 21 14.44 -6.47 7.16
CA LYS A 21 14.18 -7.61 8.05
C LYS A 21 12.79 -7.58 8.68
N VAL A 22 11.85 -6.82 8.10
CA VAL A 22 10.49 -6.65 8.64
C VAL A 22 9.84 -7.99 8.96
N LYS A 23 9.91 -8.99 8.07
CA LYS A 23 9.32 -10.33 8.31
C LYS A 23 9.88 -11.02 9.56
N THR A 24 11.20 -10.99 9.72
CA THR A 24 11.88 -11.58 10.89
C THR A 24 11.56 -10.81 12.16
N ASN A 25 11.55 -9.48 12.07
CA ASN A 25 11.26 -8.61 13.21
C ASN A 25 9.81 -8.79 13.69
N LEU A 26 8.86 -8.86 12.76
CA LEU A 26 7.45 -9.11 13.03
C LEU A 26 7.24 -10.48 13.67
N THR A 27 7.85 -11.53 13.13
CA THR A 27 7.79 -12.88 13.71
C THR A 27 8.34 -12.90 15.14
N ASN A 28 9.45 -12.20 15.40
CA ASN A 28 10.02 -12.11 16.73
C ASN A 28 9.12 -11.33 17.71
N LEU A 29 8.45 -10.28 17.25
CA LEU A 29 7.48 -9.54 18.07
C LEU A 29 6.26 -10.39 18.41
N ILE A 30 5.72 -11.12 17.43
CA ILE A 30 4.60 -12.06 17.63
C ILE A 30 4.98 -13.16 18.63
N ASN A 31 6.21 -13.69 18.55
CA ASN A 31 6.70 -14.68 19.51
C ASN A 31 6.85 -14.12 20.94
N LEU A 32 7.10 -12.81 21.08
CA LEU A 32 7.22 -12.14 22.37
C LEU A 32 5.86 -11.82 22.99
N GLU A 33 4.91 -11.35 22.17
CA GLU A 33 3.56 -11.00 22.59
C GLU A 33 2.53 -11.56 21.58
N PRO A 34 2.10 -12.82 21.75
CA PRO A 34 1.15 -13.46 20.83
C PRO A 34 -0.22 -12.79 20.78
N GLU A 35 -0.62 -12.08 21.84
CA GLU A 35 -1.90 -11.36 21.91
C GLU A 35 -2.01 -10.25 20.85
N LEU A 36 -0.88 -9.71 20.38
CA LEU A 36 -0.83 -8.65 19.35
C LEU A 36 -0.72 -9.19 17.93
N ALA A 37 -0.76 -10.51 17.73
CA ALA A 37 -0.43 -11.11 16.44
C ALA A 37 -1.36 -10.64 15.31
N GLU A 38 -2.67 -10.63 15.57
CA GLU A 38 -3.69 -10.26 14.59
C GLU A 38 -3.60 -8.78 14.20
N ASP A 39 -3.51 -7.89 15.18
CA ASP A 39 -3.37 -6.45 14.96
C ASP A 39 -2.06 -6.09 14.25
N LEU A 40 -0.95 -6.76 14.58
CA LEU A 40 0.34 -6.50 13.95
C LEU A 40 0.40 -7.03 12.51
N LEU A 41 -0.19 -8.19 12.24
CA LEU A 41 -0.23 -8.76 10.88
C LEU A 41 -1.15 -7.94 9.96
N SER A 42 -2.23 -7.36 10.48
CA SER A 42 -3.15 -6.53 9.69
C SER A 42 -2.63 -5.11 9.44
N SER A 43 -1.75 -4.58 10.30
CA SER A 43 -1.25 -3.22 10.23
C SER A 43 0.14 -3.06 9.61
N VAL A 44 0.96 -4.11 9.62
CA VAL A 44 2.36 -4.04 9.18
C VAL A 44 2.52 -4.65 7.79
N ASP A 45 2.64 -3.77 6.80
CA ASP A 45 2.94 -4.18 5.43
C ASP A 45 4.31 -4.85 5.33
N SER A 46 4.34 -6.00 4.65
CA SER A 46 5.55 -6.76 4.36
C SER A 46 5.78 -6.92 2.85
N GLN A 47 7.01 -7.29 2.48
CA GLN A 47 7.36 -7.50 1.07
C GLN A 47 6.47 -8.55 0.40
N LEU A 48 5.98 -8.20 -0.78
CA LEU A 48 5.04 -9.02 -1.55
C LEU A 48 5.70 -10.32 -2.02
N ILE A 49 4.98 -11.43 -1.85
CA ILE A 49 5.42 -12.76 -2.26
C ILE A 49 4.82 -13.07 -3.64
N VAL A 50 5.63 -13.60 -4.55
CA VAL A 50 5.16 -14.04 -5.86
C VAL A 50 4.85 -15.53 -5.81
N LYS A 51 3.62 -15.90 -6.17
CA LYS A 51 3.22 -17.28 -6.43
C LYS A 51 2.72 -17.43 -7.88
N ARG A 52 2.59 -18.67 -8.34
CA ARG A 52 2.07 -19.02 -9.67
C ARG A 52 0.82 -19.85 -9.50
N ASP A 53 -0.20 -19.54 -10.27
CA ASP A 53 -1.46 -20.30 -10.30
C ASP A 53 -1.34 -21.49 -11.29
N PRO A 54 -1.31 -22.74 -10.80
CA PRO A 54 -1.22 -23.94 -11.66
C PRO A 54 -2.40 -24.06 -12.64
N ASP A 55 -3.59 -23.63 -12.24
CA ASP A 55 -4.83 -23.79 -13.00
C ASP A 55 -5.00 -22.71 -14.08
N SER A 56 -4.30 -21.58 -13.92
CA SER A 56 -4.38 -20.43 -14.83
C SER A 56 -3.10 -20.28 -15.67
N SER A 57 -2.64 -21.35 -16.31
CA SER A 57 -1.43 -21.36 -17.16
C SER A 57 -0.15 -20.87 -16.45
N SER A 58 -0.01 -21.11 -15.13
CA SER A 58 1.13 -20.65 -14.32
C SER A 58 1.32 -19.12 -14.31
N LYS A 59 0.21 -18.36 -14.48
CA LYS A 59 0.21 -16.91 -14.30
C LYS A 59 0.68 -16.55 -12.89
N GLU A 60 1.54 -15.55 -12.80
CA GLU A 60 2.05 -15.02 -11.54
C GLU A 60 0.99 -14.17 -10.86
N TYR A 61 0.97 -14.21 -9.53
CA TYR A 61 0.14 -13.34 -8.71
C TYR A 61 0.87 -12.96 -7.41
N LEU A 62 0.48 -11.83 -6.84
CA LEU A 62 1.06 -11.27 -5.63
C LEU A 62 0.28 -11.72 -4.41
N CYS A 63 1.01 -12.08 -3.37
CA CYS A 63 0.50 -12.61 -2.11
C CYS A 63 0.83 -11.61 -0.99
N CYS A 64 -0.20 -11.24 -0.26
CA CYS A 64 -0.19 -10.42 0.94
C CYS A 64 -1.12 -11.04 1.99
N ASP A 65 -1.25 -10.43 3.16
CA ASP A 65 -2.11 -10.98 4.21
C ASP A 65 -3.61 -10.86 3.85
N TYR A 66 -4.01 -9.90 3.01
CA TYR A 66 -5.40 -9.72 2.58
C TYR A 66 -5.94 -10.81 1.65
N ASN A 67 -5.07 -11.57 0.96
CA ASN A 67 -5.49 -12.72 0.14
C ASN A 67 -5.03 -14.06 0.74
N ARG A 68 -4.59 -14.03 2.00
CA ARG A 68 -4.15 -15.21 2.74
C ARG A 68 -5.30 -15.77 3.56
N ASP A 69 -5.41 -17.08 3.56
CA ASP A 69 -6.20 -17.82 4.53
C ASP A 69 -5.35 -18.98 5.05
N ILE A 70 -5.14 -19.03 6.37
CA ILE A 70 -4.21 -19.95 7.04
C ILE A 70 -2.80 -19.86 6.42
N ASP A 71 -2.41 -20.81 5.58
CA ASP A 71 -1.12 -20.87 4.86
C ASP A 71 -1.28 -20.87 3.34
N SER A 72 -2.51 -20.68 2.88
CA SER A 72 -2.90 -20.67 1.48
C SER A 72 -3.24 -19.27 1.02
N TYR A 73 -3.08 -19.03 -0.29
CA TYR A 73 -3.29 -17.71 -0.88
C TYR A 73 -4.22 -17.82 -2.06
N ARG A 74 -5.26 -16.97 -2.08
CA ARG A 74 -6.24 -16.91 -3.16
C ARG A 74 -5.60 -16.32 -4.42
N SER A 75 -5.72 -17.04 -5.53
CA SER A 75 -5.34 -16.55 -6.85
C SER A 75 -6.44 -15.64 -7.42
N PRO A 76 -6.09 -14.46 -7.97
CA PRO A 76 -7.05 -13.56 -8.59
C PRO A 76 -7.54 -14.10 -9.93
N TRP A 77 -6.86 -15.10 -10.51
CA TRP A 77 -7.19 -15.67 -11.83
C TRP A 77 -8.23 -16.79 -11.72
N SER A 78 -7.90 -17.86 -10.99
CA SER A 78 -8.78 -19.03 -10.80
C SER A 78 -9.76 -18.87 -9.65
N ASN A 79 -9.60 -17.86 -8.78
CA ASN A 79 -10.34 -17.70 -7.54
C ASN A 79 -10.20 -18.90 -6.58
N LYS A 80 -9.05 -19.58 -6.59
CA LYS A 80 -8.76 -20.72 -5.71
C LYS A 80 -7.60 -20.42 -4.78
N TYR A 81 -7.60 -21.06 -3.62
CA TYR A 81 -6.52 -21.00 -2.65
C TYR A 81 -5.41 -22.01 -2.99
N PHE A 82 -4.15 -21.56 -2.90
CA PHE A 82 -2.98 -22.41 -3.10
C PHE A 82 -1.97 -22.29 -1.95
N PRO A 83 -1.56 -23.41 -1.31
CA PRO A 83 -2.01 -24.80 -1.53
C PRO A 83 -3.52 -25.03 -1.30
N GLU A 84 -4.07 -26.15 -1.80
CA GLU A 84 -5.48 -26.46 -1.59
C GLU A 84 -5.80 -26.56 -0.09
N LEU A 85 -6.89 -25.91 0.32
CA LEU A 85 -7.40 -25.95 1.69
C LEU A 85 -8.15 -27.27 1.94
N ASN A 86 -8.25 -27.68 3.20
CA ASN A 86 -9.08 -28.83 3.56
C ASN A 86 -10.56 -28.52 3.29
N GLU A 87 -11.41 -29.55 3.15
CA GLU A 87 -12.83 -29.35 2.83
C GLU A 87 -13.58 -28.50 3.88
N ASP A 88 -13.19 -28.62 5.16
CA ASP A 88 -13.75 -27.84 6.25
C ASP A 88 -13.27 -26.37 6.19
N ASP A 89 -11.95 -26.15 6.04
CA ASP A 89 -11.35 -24.81 5.95
C ASP A 89 -11.85 -24.05 4.70
N SER A 90 -12.00 -24.74 3.57
CA SER A 90 -12.46 -24.15 2.30
C SER A 90 -13.90 -23.64 2.33
N GLN A 91 -14.73 -24.09 3.29
CA GLN A 91 -16.11 -23.58 3.46
C GLN A 91 -16.15 -22.29 4.28
N GLU A 92 -15.20 -22.12 5.20
CA GLU A 92 -15.08 -20.94 6.06
C GLU A 92 -14.20 -19.84 5.43
N SER A 93 -13.42 -20.19 4.39
CA SER A 93 -12.58 -19.23 3.66
C SER A 93 -13.36 -18.04 3.09
N PRO A 94 -12.83 -16.81 3.22
CA PRO A 94 -13.50 -15.62 2.70
C PRO A 94 -13.43 -15.56 1.17
N PHE A 95 -14.59 -15.59 0.51
CA PHE A 95 -14.70 -15.34 -0.92
C PHE A 95 -15.54 -14.10 -1.21
N PRO A 96 -15.17 -13.28 -2.22
CA PRO A 96 -16.00 -12.16 -2.62
C PRO A 96 -17.34 -12.65 -3.17
N ASN A 97 -18.39 -11.84 -3.00
CA ASN A 97 -19.68 -12.14 -3.58
C ASN A 97 -19.61 -12.17 -5.14
N SER A 98 -20.63 -12.75 -5.79
CA SER A 98 -20.60 -12.96 -7.24
C SER A 98 -20.53 -11.67 -8.08
N GLN A 99 -21.01 -10.55 -7.54
CA GLN A 99 -20.96 -9.24 -8.20
C GLN A 99 -19.57 -8.60 -8.05
N LEU A 100 -19.04 -8.59 -6.82
CA LEU A 100 -17.73 -8.08 -6.46
C LEU A 100 -16.62 -8.87 -7.16
N ARG A 101 -16.78 -10.18 -7.34
CA ARG A 101 -15.84 -10.99 -8.13
C ARG A 101 -15.79 -10.55 -9.60
N LYS A 102 -16.91 -10.11 -10.20
CA LYS A 102 -16.87 -9.55 -11.57
C LYS A 102 -16.11 -8.24 -11.60
N LEU A 103 -16.33 -7.36 -10.62
CA LEU A 103 -15.55 -6.12 -10.47
C LEU A 103 -14.07 -6.42 -10.26
N GLU A 104 -13.72 -7.40 -9.42
CA GLU A 104 -12.34 -7.83 -9.15
C GLU A 104 -11.62 -8.29 -10.43
N VAL A 105 -12.29 -9.05 -11.29
CA VAL A 105 -11.74 -9.47 -12.60
C VAL A 105 -11.52 -8.26 -13.51
N MET A 106 -12.50 -7.34 -13.59
CA MET A 106 -12.36 -6.11 -14.38
C MET A 106 -11.22 -5.21 -13.88
N CYS A 107 -11.03 -5.14 -12.56
CA CYS A 107 -9.92 -4.44 -11.94
C CYS A 107 -8.58 -5.09 -12.30
N ASN A 108 -8.46 -6.42 -12.18
CA ASN A 108 -7.23 -7.12 -12.54
C ASN A 108 -6.83 -6.86 -14.01
N ASP A 109 -7.77 -6.94 -14.94
CA ASP A 109 -7.52 -6.68 -16.37
C ASP A 109 -7.07 -5.23 -16.61
N SER A 110 -7.69 -4.26 -15.93
CA SER A 110 -7.38 -2.84 -16.09
C SER A 110 -6.03 -2.45 -15.46
N PHE A 111 -5.73 -3.00 -14.28
CA PHE A 111 -4.47 -2.73 -13.59
C PHE A 111 -3.29 -3.51 -14.19
N GLU A 112 -3.53 -4.59 -14.94
CA GLU A 112 -2.52 -5.20 -15.81
C GLU A 112 -2.07 -4.23 -16.91
N ILE A 113 -3.00 -3.50 -17.53
CA ILE A 113 -2.69 -2.43 -18.51
C ILE A 113 -1.97 -1.27 -17.83
N TYR A 114 -2.46 -0.80 -16.67
CA TYR A 114 -1.81 0.27 -15.90
C TYR A 114 -0.35 -0.07 -15.59
N LYS A 115 -0.10 -1.30 -15.12
CA LYS A 115 1.25 -1.80 -14.87
C LYS A 115 2.11 -1.76 -16.12
N ASP A 116 1.61 -2.23 -17.26
CA ASP A 116 2.41 -2.23 -18.48
C ASP A 116 2.75 -0.81 -18.96
N LEU A 117 1.85 0.17 -18.75
CA LEU A 117 2.09 1.57 -19.08
C LEU A 117 3.10 2.27 -18.15
N TYR A 118 3.04 2.01 -16.85
CA TYR A 118 3.82 2.75 -15.84
C TYR A 118 5.08 2.02 -15.35
N TYR A 119 5.04 0.68 -15.31
CA TYR A 119 6.11 -0.18 -14.79
C TYR A 119 6.88 -0.93 -15.88
N GLU A 120 6.41 -0.88 -17.14
CA GLU A 120 7.00 -1.58 -18.29
C GLU A 120 7.34 -3.04 -17.95
N GLY A 121 6.37 -3.74 -17.35
CA GLY A 121 6.49 -5.11 -16.83
C GLY A 121 6.30 -5.21 -15.31
N GLY A 122 6.76 -6.31 -14.71
CA GLY A 122 6.43 -6.64 -13.32
C GLY A 122 5.11 -7.40 -13.21
N ILE A 123 4.58 -7.51 -11.98
CA ILE A 123 3.38 -8.28 -11.65
C ILE A 123 2.37 -7.33 -10.98
N SER A 124 1.09 -7.48 -11.28
CA SER A 124 -0.01 -6.83 -10.59
C SER A 124 -1.01 -7.87 -10.09
N SER A 125 -1.70 -7.57 -9.00
CA SER A 125 -2.83 -8.39 -8.51
C SER A 125 -3.80 -7.53 -7.73
N VAL A 126 -5.08 -7.77 -7.90
CA VAL A 126 -6.15 -7.08 -7.19
C VAL A 126 -7.05 -8.08 -6.48
N TYR A 127 -7.33 -7.80 -5.21
CA TYR A 127 -8.27 -8.57 -4.40
C TYR A 127 -9.30 -7.66 -3.78
N LEU A 128 -10.58 -8.02 -3.87
CA LEU A 128 -11.68 -7.30 -3.25
C LEU A 128 -12.38 -8.22 -2.24
N TRP A 129 -12.93 -7.64 -1.18
CA TRP A 129 -13.76 -8.32 -0.20
C TRP A 129 -14.90 -7.40 0.25
N ASN A 130 -15.99 -8.02 0.70
CA ASN A 130 -17.15 -7.29 1.20
C ASN A 130 -16.86 -6.77 2.61
N LEU A 131 -17.39 -5.59 2.93
CA LEU A 131 -17.41 -5.09 4.30
C LEU A 131 -18.70 -5.60 4.95
N GLU A 132 -18.57 -6.45 5.97
CA GLU A 132 -19.72 -6.88 6.77
C GLU A 132 -20.00 -5.82 7.83
N ASP A 133 -21.17 -5.19 7.76
CA ASP A 133 -21.64 -4.29 8.81
C ASP A 133 -22.28 -5.11 9.94
N GLU A 134 -21.53 -5.36 11.02
CA GLU A 134 -22.06 -5.99 12.26
C GLU A 134 -23.25 -5.21 12.87
N ASP A 135 -23.42 -3.93 12.53
CA ASP A 135 -24.45 -3.03 13.06
C ASP A 135 -25.66 -2.81 12.13
N SER A 136 -25.74 -3.48 10.97
CA SER A 136 -26.81 -3.26 10.00
C SER A 136 -28.04 -4.18 10.24
N GLU A 137 -28.96 -3.76 11.11
CA GLU A 137 -30.36 -4.27 11.15
C GLU A 137 -31.14 -3.98 9.83
N ARG A 138 -30.49 -3.41 8.82
CA ARG A 138 -31.03 -3.11 7.49
C ARG A 138 -30.13 -3.76 6.45
N GLY A 139 -30.58 -4.87 5.87
CA GLY A 139 -29.89 -5.62 4.83
C GLY A 139 -29.78 -4.90 3.48
N ASP A 140 -29.16 -3.71 3.48
CA ASP A 140 -28.84 -2.89 2.29
C ASP A 140 -27.31 -2.67 2.12
N SER A 141 -26.45 -3.31 2.91
CA SER A 141 -24.96 -3.21 2.82
C SER A 141 -24.33 -4.08 1.73
N GLU A 142 -25.01 -4.33 0.62
CA GLU A 142 -24.42 -5.07 -0.52
C GLU A 142 -23.45 -4.22 -1.37
N THR A 143 -23.37 -2.90 -1.13
CA THR A 143 -22.60 -1.96 -1.95
C THR A 143 -21.23 -1.60 -1.39
N ASP A 144 -20.97 -1.88 -0.12
CA ASP A 144 -19.75 -1.46 0.56
C ASP A 144 -18.69 -2.56 0.43
N PHE A 145 -17.50 -2.17 0.03
CA PHE A 145 -16.42 -3.11 -0.24
C PHE A 145 -15.07 -2.50 0.04
N ALA A 146 -14.12 -3.37 0.36
CA ALA A 146 -12.73 -3.02 0.45
C ALA A 146 -11.91 -3.88 -0.51
N GLY A 147 -10.66 -3.51 -0.67
CA GLY A 147 -9.77 -4.19 -1.59
C GLY A 147 -8.33 -3.83 -1.40
N VAL A 148 -7.47 -4.59 -2.06
CA VAL A 148 -6.06 -4.29 -2.15
C VAL A 148 -5.61 -4.40 -3.60
N ILE A 149 -4.84 -3.42 -4.05
CA ILE A 149 -4.20 -3.40 -5.36
C ILE A 149 -2.70 -3.43 -5.14
N LEU A 150 -2.05 -4.40 -5.77
CA LEU A 150 -0.65 -4.73 -5.55
C LEU A 150 0.13 -4.57 -6.85
N PHE A 151 1.29 -3.93 -6.76
CA PHE A 151 2.27 -3.91 -7.84
C PHE A 151 3.64 -4.35 -7.32
N LYS A 152 4.33 -5.18 -8.10
CA LYS A 152 5.71 -5.58 -7.81
C LYS A 152 6.58 -5.48 -9.06
N LYS A 153 7.73 -4.83 -8.93
CA LYS A 153 8.78 -4.79 -9.94
C LYS A 153 10.13 -5.10 -9.30
N GLY A 154 10.81 -6.12 -9.82
CA GLY A 154 12.18 -6.49 -9.40
C GLY A 154 13.11 -6.59 -10.61
N ASN A 155 14.25 -5.91 -10.56
CA ASN A 155 15.36 -6.11 -11.52
C ASN A 155 16.71 -5.73 -10.90
N ILE A 156 16.85 -4.49 -10.43
CA ILE A 156 18.08 -3.95 -9.80
C ILE A 156 17.79 -3.46 -8.37
N GLY A 157 16.54 -3.06 -8.13
CA GLY A 157 15.94 -2.95 -6.82
C GLY A 157 14.53 -3.51 -6.85
N ASP A 158 13.97 -3.72 -5.66
CA ASP A 158 12.61 -4.19 -5.48
C ASP A 158 11.72 -2.98 -5.17
N TRP A 159 10.66 -2.85 -5.96
CA TRP A 159 9.57 -1.91 -5.74
C TRP A 159 8.30 -2.71 -5.48
N ASP A 160 7.71 -2.51 -4.31
CA ASP A 160 6.41 -3.05 -3.94
C ASP A 160 5.46 -1.88 -3.64
N SER A 161 4.36 -1.75 -4.40
CA SER A 161 3.25 -0.84 -4.08
C SER A 161 2.07 -1.65 -3.54
N ILE A 162 1.51 -1.19 -2.43
CA ILE A 162 0.35 -1.77 -1.76
C ILE A 162 -0.68 -0.66 -1.59
N HIS A 163 -1.82 -0.79 -2.23
CA HIS A 163 -2.92 0.17 -2.11
C HIS A 163 -4.12 -0.53 -1.49
N VAL A 164 -4.35 -0.29 -0.20
CA VAL A 164 -5.52 -0.77 0.52
C VAL A 164 -6.62 0.27 0.33
N LEU A 165 -7.75 -0.13 -0.24
CA LEU A 165 -8.90 0.73 -0.53
C LEU A 165 -10.12 0.29 0.29
N GLU A 166 -10.87 1.28 0.74
CA GLU A 166 -12.13 1.14 1.47
C GLU A 166 -13.14 2.05 0.75
N VAL A 167 -14.25 1.47 0.30
CA VAL A 167 -15.33 2.18 -0.40
C VAL A 167 -16.61 2.02 0.39
N THR A 168 -17.07 3.12 0.97
CA THR A 168 -18.30 3.16 1.77
C THR A 168 -19.31 4.11 1.15
N ARG A 169 -20.58 3.75 1.22
CA ARG A 169 -21.65 4.61 0.72
C ARG A 169 -21.98 5.67 1.76
N SER A 170 -21.97 6.94 1.36
CA SER A 170 -22.36 8.03 2.28
C SER A 170 -23.86 7.93 2.60
N PRO A 171 -24.26 8.01 3.88
CA PRO A 171 -25.67 7.88 4.30
C PRO A 171 -26.54 9.11 3.94
N ASP A 172 -25.93 10.22 3.51
CA ASP A 172 -26.59 11.52 3.36
C ASP A 172 -27.24 11.75 1.98
N ASN A 173 -27.96 10.74 1.45
CA ASN A 173 -28.57 10.78 0.11
C ASN A 173 -30.09 10.97 0.14
N SER A 174 -30.61 11.92 0.92
CA SER A 174 -32.05 12.22 0.97
C SER A 174 -32.55 13.21 -0.11
N GLY A 175 -31.93 13.27 -1.29
CA GLY A 175 -32.52 14.09 -2.37
C GLY A 175 -31.70 14.49 -3.60
N ILE A 176 -30.56 13.87 -3.92
CA ILE A 176 -29.78 14.20 -5.13
C ILE A 176 -29.67 12.96 -6.03
N GLU A 177 -29.85 13.14 -7.34
CA GLU A 177 -29.71 12.09 -8.35
C GLU A 177 -28.27 11.53 -8.38
N GLY A 178 -28.01 10.46 -7.63
CA GLY A 178 -26.73 9.76 -7.59
C GLY A 178 -26.36 9.29 -6.18
N SER A 179 -25.62 8.19 -6.09
CA SER A 179 -25.08 7.69 -4.82
C SER A 179 -23.68 8.25 -4.62
N GLU A 180 -23.45 9.03 -3.56
CA GLU A 180 -22.11 9.46 -3.16
C GLU A 180 -21.38 8.33 -2.41
N TYR A 181 -20.15 8.06 -2.83
CA TYR A 181 -19.26 7.07 -2.19
C TYR A 181 -17.99 7.76 -1.69
N ASN A 182 -17.59 7.41 -0.47
CA ASN A 182 -16.30 7.79 0.11
C ASN A 182 -15.27 6.72 -0.27
N TYR A 183 -14.18 7.16 -0.89
CA TYR A 183 -13.04 6.32 -1.24
C TYR A 183 -11.89 6.71 -0.33
N LYS A 184 -11.45 5.76 0.48
CA LYS A 184 -10.30 5.90 1.36
C LYS A 184 -9.23 4.93 0.89
N VAL A 185 -8.08 5.46 0.50
CA VAL A 185 -6.95 4.67 0.01
C VAL A 185 -5.74 4.91 0.90
N THR A 186 -5.26 3.83 1.50
CA THR A 186 -3.99 3.77 2.24
C THR A 186 -2.95 3.12 1.33
N THR A 187 -1.99 3.92 0.87
CA THR A 187 -0.92 3.46 -0.02
C THR A 187 0.38 3.33 0.76
N THR A 188 0.98 2.15 0.72
CA THR A 188 2.33 1.88 1.19
C THR A 188 3.22 1.52 0.01
N ILE A 189 4.34 2.22 -0.14
CA ILE A 189 5.37 1.88 -1.12
C ILE A 189 6.63 1.46 -0.39
N ILE A 190 7.09 0.24 -0.65
CA ILE A 190 8.33 -0.32 -0.11
C ILE A 190 9.36 -0.29 -1.24
N LEU A 191 10.48 0.38 -0.98
CA LEU A 191 11.59 0.50 -1.92
C LEU A 191 12.84 -0.11 -1.31
N HIS A 192 13.49 -0.99 -2.06
CA HIS A 192 14.78 -1.55 -1.73
C HIS A 192 15.74 -1.40 -2.92
N LEU A 193 16.79 -0.60 -2.75
CA LEU A 193 17.86 -0.39 -3.72
C LEU A 193 19.18 -0.89 -3.14
N GLU A 194 19.88 -1.75 -3.87
CA GLU A 194 21.18 -2.30 -3.46
C GLU A 194 22.14 -2.28 -4.67
N ASP A 195 23.25 -1.56 -4.54
CA ASP A 195 24.35 -1.60 -5.52
C ASP A 195 25.50 -2.45 -4.99
N LYS A 196 25.83 -3.53 -5.68
CA LYS A 196 26.91 -4.47 -5.32
C LYS A 196 28.20 -4.26 -6.12
N THR A 197 28.24 -3.28 -7.02
CA THR A 197 29.29 -3.22 -8.04
C THR A 197 30.58 -2.54 -7.58
N ASN A 198 30.54 -1.60 -6.62
CA ASN A 198 31.75 -0.93 -6.12
C ASN A 198 31.72 -0.43 -4.66
N ILE A 199 30.54 -0.07 -4.13
CA ILE A 199 30.36 0.43 -2.76
C ILE A 199 29.08 -0.23 -2.25
N ASP A 200 29.13 -0.90 -1.10
CA ASP A 200 27.97 -1.55 -0.48
C ASP A 200 26.99 -0.49 0.06
N ILE A 201 26.24 0.13 -0.86
CA ILE A 201 25.21 1.12 -0.55
C ILE A 201 23.87 0.40 -0.61
N LYS A 202 23.20 0.37 0.54
CA LYS A 202 21.86 -0.19 0.71
C LYS A 202 20.93 0.93 1.12
N LEU A 203 19.87 1.11 0.35
CA LEU A 203 18.90 2.16 0.55
C LEU A 203 17.52 1.49 0.58
N ALA A 204 16.92 1.44 1.75
CA ALA A 204 15.72 0.67 2.00
C ALA A 204 14.77 1.43 2.93
N GLY A 205 13.47 1.25 2.73
CA GLY A 205 12.45 1.88 3.56
C GLY A 205 11.08 1.79 2.94
N ASN A 206 10.10 2.28 3.69
CA ASN A 206 8.71 2.35 3.27
C ASN A 206 8.19 3.80 3.41
N LEU A 207 7.17 4.12 2.62
CA LEU A 207 6.42 5.36 2.74
C LEU A 207 4.94 5.00 2.69
N THR A 208 4.19 5.40 3.71
CA THR A 208 2.74 5.19 3.80
C THR A 208 2.01 6.53 3.78
N LYS A 209 0.96 6.63 2.97
CA LYS A 209 0.10 7.81 2.86
C LYS A 209 -1.35 7.38 2.72
N GLN A 210 -2.23 8.02 3.49
CA GLN A 210 -3.68 7.88 3.39
C GLN A 210 -4.25 9.07 2.62
N THR A 211 -5.21 8.81 1.73
CA THR A 211 -5.94 9.84 0.98
C THR A 211 -7.41 9.45 0.93
N GLU A 212 -8.28 10.43 1.16
CA GLU A 212 -9.73 10.26 1.14
C GLU A 212 -10.35 11.21 0.13
N LYS A 213 -11.30 10.71 -0.66
CA LYS A 213 -12.02 11.51 -1.65
C LYS A 213 -13.41 10.94 -1.88
N ASN A 214 -14.39 11.84 -1.94
CA ASN A 214 -15.74 11.47 -2.32
C ASN A 214 -15.92 11.57 -3.82
N PHE A 215 -16.57 10.58 -4.42
CA PHE A 215 -16.98 10.61 -5.81
C PHE A 215 -18.47 10.24 -5.93
N MET A 216 -19.15 10.88 -6.87
CA MET A 216 -20.52 10.53 -7.22
C MET A 216 -20.50 9.40 -8.24
N VAL A 217 -21.32 8.37 -8.00
CA VAL A 217 -21.55 7.29 -8.95
C VAL A 217 -23.02 7.37 -9.39
N ASN A 218 -23.21 7.52 -10.70
CA ASN A 218 -24.54 7.61 -11.29
C ASN A 218 -25.17 6.21 -11.32
N ASP A 219 -26.07 5.96 -10.39
CA ASP A 219 -26.84 4.71 -10.26
C ASP A 219 -28.09 4.68 -11.17
N LEU A 220 -28.21 5.64 -12.10
CA LEU A 220 -29.43 5.89 -12.89
C LEU A 220 -29.69 4.84 -13.99
N THR A 221 -28.74 3.95 -14.22
CA THR A 221 -28.90 2.84 -15.16
C THR A 221 -28.82 1.54 -14.37
N ASP A 222 -29.87 0.72 -14.40
CA ASP A 222 -29.94 -0.64 -13.81
C ASP A 222 -28.86 -1.63 -14.35
N ASN A 223 -27.84 -1.13 -15.06
CA ASN A 223 -26.72 -1.89 -15.58
C ASN A 223 -25.59 -1.91 -14.54
N LEU A 224 -25.47 -3.03 -13.81
CA LEU A 224 -24.36 -3.29 -12.88
C LEU A 224 -22.97 -3.07 -13.49
N GLU A 225 -22.80 -3.35 -14.78
CA GLU A 225 -21.52 -3.11 -15.48
C GLU A 225 -21.15 -1.62 -15.54
N SER A 226 -22.13 -0.72 -15.67
CA SER A 226 -21.87 0.74 -15.69
C SER A 226 -21.41 1.25 -14.32
N ILE A 227 -21.97 0.68 -13.25
CA ILE A 227 -21.55 0.96 -11.86
C ILE A 227 -20.13 0.46 -11.64
N HIS A 228 -19.82 -0.77 -12.07
CA HIS A 228 -18.47 -1.33 -11.98
C HIS A 228 -17.43 -0.47 -12.71
N ILE A 229 -17.74 0.00 -13.93
CA ILE A 229 -16.85 0.89 -14.70
C ILE A 229 -16.65 2.23 -13.98
N ALA A 230 -17.69 2.77 -13.35
CA ALA A 230 -17.58 4.01 -12.59
C ALA A 230 -16.65 3.87 -11.38
N HIS A 231 -16.83 2.81 -10.57
CA HIS A 231 -15.92 2.52 -9.44
C HIS A 231 -14.49 2.30 -9.92
N LEU A 232 -14.29 1.48 -10.95
CA LEU A 232 -12.99 1.22 -11.54
C LEU A 232 -12.29 2.50 -12.01
N THR A 233 -13.03 3.39 -12.68
CA THR A 233 -12.48 4.66 -13.17
C THR A 233 -12.06 5.55 -12.00
N ASN A 234 -12.92 5.69 -10.97
CA ASN A 234 -12.64 6.49 -9.79
C ASN A 234 -11.40 5.97 -9.02
N ILE A 235 -11.33 4.64 -8.81
CA ILE A 235 -10.21 3.97 -8.14
C ILE A 235 -8.93 4.15 -8.97
N GLY A 236 -9.00 3.94 -10.29
CA GLY A 236 -7.86 4.10 -11.19
C GLY A 236 -7.27 5.52 -11.16
N THR A 237 -8.10 6.55 -11.30
CA THR A 237 -7.65 7.95 -11.22
C THR A 237 -7.05 8.28 -9.86
N MET A 238 -7.66 7.78 -8.77
CA MET A 238 -7.15 8.02 -7.42
C MET A 238 -5.78 7.37 -7.19
N ILE A 239 -5.57 6.15 -7.68
CA ILE A 239 -4.29 5.44 -7.54
C ILE A 239 -3.19 6.10 -8.38
N GLU A 240 -3.50 6.49 -9.61
CA GLU A 240 -2.57 7.21 -10.49
C GLU A 240 -2.07 8.51 -9.84
N ASP A 241 -2.99 9.31 -9.28
CA ASP A 241 -2.65 10.54 -8.57
C ASP A 241 -1.79 10.28 -7.34
N ILE A 242 -2.13 9.26 -6.53
CA ILE A 242 -1.40 8.92 -5.31
C ILE A 242 0.00 8.39 -5.64
N GLU A 243 0.16 7.47 -6.59
CA GLU A 243 1.46 6.93 -6.98
C GLU A 243 2.38 8.03 -7.54
N SER A 244 1.84 8.94 -8.34
CA SER A 244 2.60 10.09 -8.85
C SER A 244 3.14 10.97 -7.72
N GLN A 245 2.30 11.31 -6.73
CA GLN A 245 2.72 12.08 -5.56
C GLN A 245 3.72 11.34 -4.68
N MET A 246 3.52 10.05 -4.48
CA MET A 246 4.38 9.21 -3.65
C MET A 246 5.75 9.03 -4.30
N ARG A 247 5.82 8.85 -5.62
CA ARG A 247 7.08 8.77 -6.38
C ARG A 247 7.93 10.04 -6.23
N ASN A 248 7.31 11.22 -6.34
CA ASN A 248 7.98 12.50 -6.10
C ASN A 248 8.50 12.60 -4.65
N SER A 249 7.69 12.16 -3.68
CA SER A 249 8.08 12.17 -2.27
C SER A 249 9.25 11.24 -1.99
N LEU A 250 9.26 10.05 -2.60
CA LEU A 250 10.35 9.09 -2.51
C LEU A 250 11.63 9.67 -3.10
N GLU A 251 11.57 10.33 -4.26
CA GLU A 251 12.75 10.95 -4.88
C GLU A 251 13.43 11.96 -3.94
N THR A 252 12.65 12.90 -3.38
CA THR A 252 13.17 13.90 -2.42
C THR A 252 13.72 13.26 -1.15
N VAL A 253 13.02 12.29 -0.57
CA VAL A 253 13.47 11.67 0.68
C VAL A 253 14.73 10.83 0.46
N TYR A 254 14.73 9.97 -0.56
CA TYR A 254 15.79 8.99 -0.77
C TYR A 254 17.05 9.55 -1.40
N PHE A 255 16.97 10.57 -2.26
CA PHE A 255 18.15 11.08 -2.98
C PHE A 255 18.57 12.49 -2.54
N GLU A 256 17.64 13.34 -2.10
CA GLU A 256 17.99 14.70 -1.65
C GLU A 256 18.32 14.69 -0.15
N LYS A 257 17.39 14.28 0.71
CA LYS A 257 17.58 14.34 2.17
C LYS A 257 18.72 13.45 2.66
N THR A 258 18.82 12.21 2.18
CA THR A 258 19.90 11.30 2.59
C THR A 258 21.27 11.83 2.16
N ARG A 259 21.36 12.41 0.95
CA ARG A 259 22.58 13.03 0.42
C ARG A 259 22.97 14.25 1.24
N ASP A 260 22.01 15.09 1.60
CA ASP A 260 22.27 16.28 2.41
C ASP A 260 22.78 15.89 3.80
N ILE A 261 22.18 14.88 4.45
CA ILE A 261 22.67 14.33 5.73
C ILE A 261 24.08 13.75 5.59
N PHE A 262 24.35 13.00 4.51
CA PHE A 262 25.68 12.46 4.25
C PHE A 262 26.73 13.56 4.01
N GLN A 263 26.37 14.62 3.29
CA GLN A 263 27.26 15.76 3.07
C GLN A 263 27.53 16.55 4.35
N GLN A 264 26.51 16.74 5.20
CA GLN A 264 26.65 17.42 6.49
C GLN A 264 27.54 16.65 7.46
N THR A 265 27.45 15.31 7.47
CA THR A 265 28.30 14.46 8.32
C THR A 265 29.74 14.36 7.80
N ARG A 266 29.93 14.40 6.47
CA ARG A 266 31.26 14.36 5.86
C ARG A 266 31.99 15.70 5.89
N ASN A 267 31.30 16.83 5.94
CA ASN A 267 31.94 18.14 6.07
C ASN A 267 32.51 18.30 7.49
N PRO A 268 33.83 18.32 7.68
CA PRO A 268 34.39 18.73 8.95
C PRO A 268 34.12 20.23 9.05
N ASN A 269 33.12 20.60 9.84
CA ASN A 269 32.68 21.98 10.09
C ASN A 269 33.78 22.92 10.65
N LEU A 270 35.05 22.54 10.70
CA LEU A 270 36.12 23.39 11.18
C LEU A 270 36.47 24.52 10.19
N THR A 271 36.48 24.26 8.88
CA THR A 271 36.92 25.28 7.89
C THR A 271 35.77 26.18 7.40
N ASN A 272 34.56 25.63 7.28
CA ASN A 272 33.39 26.40 6.82
C ASN A 272 32.76 27.25 7.92
N LEU A 273 32.88 26.91 9.21
CA LEU A 273 32.39 27.79 10.28
C LEU A 273 33.18 29.09 10.36
N GLU A 274 34.51 29.05 10.20
CA GLU A 274 35.36 30.24 10.18
C GLU A 274 35.07 31.11 8.95
N TYR A 275 34.99 30.49 7.76
CA TYR A 275 34.64 31.19 6.53
C TYR A 275 33.22 31.80 6.58
N ASN A 276 32.23 31.06 7.07
CA ASN A 276 30.85 31.56 7.21
C ASN A 276 30.73 32.64 8.28
N LYS A 277 31.58 32.60 9.32
CA LYS A 277 31.65 33.65 10.34
C LYS A 277 32.27 34.93 9.78
N GLU A 278 33.34 34.83 8.98
CA GLU A 278 33.92 35.97 8.27
C GLU A 278 32.95 36.58 7.25
N GLN A 279 32.23 35.76 6.48
CA GLN A 279 31.21 36.24 5.54
C GLN A 279 30.05 36.92 6.26
N HIS A 280 29.56 36.35 7.38
CA HIS A 280 28.55 37.02 8.21
C HIS A 280 29.06 38.34 8.80
N GLU A 281 30.31 38.39 9.28
CA GLU A 281 30.90 39.60 9.82
C GLU A 281 31.05 40.70 8.75
N GLN A 282 31.41 40.32 7.52
CA GLN A 282 31.47 41.23 6.37
C GLN A 282 30.09 41.76 5.97
N LEU A 283 29.05 40.91 5.98
CA LEU A 283 27.68 41.33 5.71
C LEU A 283 27.16 42.29 6.80
N ILE A 284 27.43 42.01 8.07
CA ILE A 284 27.04 42.88 9.18
C ILE A 284 27.75 44.24 9.08
N LYS A 285 29.05 44.26 8.77
CA LYS A 285 29.79 45.50 8.51
C LYS A 285 29.25 46.26 7.29
N GLY A 286 28.82 45.56 6.25
CA GLY A 286 28.17 46.14 5.08
C GLY A 286 26.82 46.79 5.40
N LEU A 287 26.04 46.20 6.30
CA LEU A 287 24.73 46.71 6.74
C LEU A 287 24.84 47.87 7.74
N GLN A 288 25.90 47.91 8.56
CA GLN A 288 26.15 49.01 9.51
C GLN A 288 26.73 50.27 8.85
N ASN A 289 27.19 50.17 7.60
CA ASN A 289 27.75 51.29 6.84
C ASN A 289 26.69 52.01 5.97
N PHE A 290 25.40 51.77 6.22
CA PHE A 290 24.26 52.51 5.64
C PHE A 290 23.56 53.35 6.71
#